data_AF-A0A7Z7ILR4-F1
#
_entry.id   AF-A0A7Z7ILR4-F1
#
_cell.length_a   1.000
_cell.length_b   1.000
_cell.length_c   1.000
_cell.angle_alpha   90.00
_cell.angle_beta   90.00
_cell.angle_gamma   90.00
#
_symmetry.space_group_name_H-M   'P 1'
#
loop_
_entity.id
_entity.type
_entity.pdbx_description
1 polymer ?
#
loop_
_entity_poly.entity_id
_entity_poly.type
_entity_poly.pdbx_seq_one_letter_code
_entity_poly.pdbx_strand_id
1 'polypeptide(L)'
;MTQTDYVHASRSRRTSHLSGDDREQAILATAERLLQERPLGDFSVDELAKGAGISRPTFYFYFPSKNAVLLSLMDQVSIRAREALKALGDKLSGDPTTHWRPRIETFFEIAKANIGIAVAGAAAKTGNSEVRQLWATLMHQWVSYTAAAIQAERDRGVAPDNVSPHHLATALTLLNERVMESTFTHEEGAIPEDKAIDTLVHIWEASIYNS
;
A
#
# COMPACT_ATOMS: atom_id res chain seq x y z
N MET A 1 -23.91 -64.53 25.77
CA MET A 1 -24.74 -63.37 26.13
C MET A 1 -23.83 -62.38 26.87
N THR A 2 -22.84 -61.77 26.18
CA THR A 2 -22.81 -60.38 25.66
C THR A 2 -23.09 -59.34 26.76
N GLN A 3 -22.05 -58.76 27.39
CA GLN A 3 -21.13 -57.70 26.93
C GLN A 3 -21.75 -56.30 27.16
N THR A 4 -21.29 -55.64 28.23
CA THR A 4 -21.62 -54.26 28.57
C THR A 4 -20.64 -53.33 27.87
N ASP A 5 -21.15 -52.58 26.89
CA ASP A 5 -20.44 -51.54 26.16
C ASP A 5 -20.15 -50.33 27.06
N TYR A 6 -18.86 -50.06 27.30
CA TYR A 6 -18.40 -48.75 27.73
C TYR A 6 -17.81 -48.02 26.53
N VAL A 7 -18.59 -47.07 26.00
CA VAL A 7 -18.19 -46.17 24.92
C VAL A 7 -17.09 -45.23 25.43
N HIS A 8 -15.86 -45.42 24.95
CA HIS A 8 -14.80 -44.44 25.03
C HIS A 8 -15.20 -43.20 24.21
N ALA A 9 -15.66 -42.15 24.88
CA ALA A 9 -15.79 -40.83 24.28
C ALA A 9 -14.39 -40.24 24.07
N SER A 10 -13.77 -40.53 22.92
CA SER A 10 -12.59 -39.81 22.45
C SER A 10 -13.01 -38.39 22.07
N ARG A 11 -12.76 -37.43 22.96
CA ARG A 11 -12.77 -36.01 22.62
C ARG A 11 -11.64 -35.76 21.62
N SER A 12 -11.94 -35.95 20.33
CA SER A 12 -11.12 -35.47 19.22
C SER A 12 -11.03 -33.95 19.34
N ARG A 13 -9.92 -33.50 19.90
CA ARG A 13 -9.50 -32.11 19.90
C ARG A 13 -9.15 -31.80 18.45
N ARG A 14 -10.14 -31.34 17.66
CA ARG A 14 -9.90 -30.74 16.34
C ARG A 14 -9.09 -29.47 16.56
N THR A 15 -7.78 -29.60 16.67
CA THR A 15 -6.87 -28.56 16.21
C THR A 15 -7.13 -28.45 14.72
N SER A 16 -7.91 -27.45 14.30
CA SER A 16 -8.06 -27.13 12.89
C SER A 16 -6.66 -26.89 12.34
N HIS A 17 -6.13 -27.87 11.61
CA HIS A 17 -4.91 -27.66 10.86
C HIS A 17 -5.24 -26.60 9.81
N LEU A 18 -4.83 -25.36 10.08
CA LEU A 18 -4.83 -24.30 9.09
C LEU A 18 -4.16 -24.86 7.83
N SER A 19 -4.81 -24.65 6.68
CA SER A 19 -4.25 -25.02 5.38
C SER A 19 -2.95 -24.26 5.10
N GLY A 20 -2.25 -24.62 4.02
CA GLY A 20 -1.02 -23.94 3.61
C GLY A 20 -1.24 -22.42 3.49
N ASP A 21 -2.29 -22.05 2.77
CA ASP A 21 -2.67 -20.67 2.47
C ASP A 21 -3.14 -19.91 3.73
N ASP A 22 -3.85 -20.60 4.63
CA ASP A 22 -4.30 -19.99 5.89
C ASP A 22 -3.13 -19.54 6.78
N ARG A 23 -2.02 -20.29 6.76
CA ARG A 23 -0.81 -19.95 7.54
C ARG A 23 -0.05 -18.80 6.92
N GLU A 24 0.07 -18.77 5.59
CA GLU A 24 0.67 -17.63 4.88
C GLU A 24 -0.11 -16.35 5.20
N GLN A 25 -1.44 -16.41 5.09
CA GLN A 25 -2.31 -15.28 5.41
C GLN A 25 -2.19 -14.86 6.88
N ALA A 26 -2.05 -15.80 7.81
CA ALA A 26 -1.84 -15.51 9.23
C ALA A 26 -0.51 -14.77 9.49
N ILE A 27 0.55 -15.11 8.75
CA ILE A 27 1.84 -14.39 8.80
C ILE A 27 1.67 -12.95 8.30
N LEU A 28 1.03 -12.79 7.13
CA LEU A 28 0.80 -11.48 6.52
C LEU A 28 -0.05 -10.58 7.42
N ALA A 29 -1.16 -11.09 7.97
CA ALA A 29 -2.02 -10.35 8.90
C ALA A 29 -1.29 -9.97 10.20
N THR A 30 -0.43 -10.86 10.71
CA THR A 30 0.39 -10.55 11.89
C THR A 30 1.39 -9.43 11.58
N ALA A 31 2.05 -9.48 10.43
CA ALA A 31 3.00 -8.47 10.01
C ALA A 31 2.32 -7.11 9.78
N GLU A 32 1.18 -7.09 9.10
CA GLU A 32 0.39 -5.88 8.88
C GLU A 32 0.03 -5.22 10.22
N ARG A 33 -0.47 -5.98 11.19
CA ARG A 33 -0.76 -5.45 12.54
C ARG A 33 0.48 -4.87 13.22
N LEU A 34 1.60 -5.59 13.19
CA LEU A 34 2.84 -5.12 13.82
C LEU A 34 3.40 -3.85 13.17
N LEU A 35 3.24 -3.72 11.85
CA LEU A 35 3.65 -2.52 11.09
C LEU A 35 2.82 -1.28 11.42
N GLN A 36 1.60 -1.44 11.94
CA GLN A 36 0.81 -0.32 12.47
C GLN A 36 1.33 0.20 13.81
N GLU A 37 2.08 -0.63 14.53
CA GLU A 37 2.55 -0.33 15.89
C GLU A 37 3.99 0.21 15.88
N ARG A 38 4.86 -0.34 15.02
CA ARG A 38 6.30 -0.02 15.01
C ARG A 38 6.99 -0.40 13.68
N PRO A 39 8.17 0.17 13.38
CA PRO A 39 8.95 -0.15 12.19
C PRO A 39 9.27 -1.63 12.00
N LEU A 40 9.46 -2.06 10.75
CA LEU A 40 9.83 -3.44 10.38
C LEU A 40 11.08 -3.94 11.13
N GLY A 41 12.02 -3.04 11.45
CA GLY A 41 13.24 -3.36 12.21
C GLY A 41 12.97 -3.86 13.64
N ASP A 42 11.86 -3.42 14.24
CA ASP A 42 11.63 -3.47 15.69
C ASP A 42 10.82 -4.68 16.16
N PHE A 43 10.44 -5.57 15.24
CA PHE A 43 9.85 -6.87 15.59
C PHE A 43 10.61 -8.01 14.93
N SER A 44 10.62 -9.17 15.59
CA SER A 44 11.39 -10.35 15.19
C SER A 44 10.58 -11.34 14.35
N VAL A 45 11.27 -12.28 13.70
CA VAL A 45 10.64 -13.44 13.07
C VAL A 45 9.90 -14.31 14.10
N ASP A 46 10.37 -14.36 15.34
CA ASP A 46 9.70 -15.11 16.41
C ASP A 46 8.35 -14.50 16.79
N GLU A 47 8.27 -13.17 16.80
CA GLU A 47 7.01 -12.46 17.03
C GLU A 47 6.01 -12.67 15.89
N LEU A 48 6.49 -12.69 14.63
CA LEU A 48 5.66 -13.04 13.47
C LEU A 48 5.13 -14.48 13.56
N ALA A 49 6.02 -15.44 13.81
CA ALA A 49 5.66 -16.85 13.93
C ALA A 49 4.68 -17.08 15.08
N LYS A 50 4.94 -16.47 16.24
CA LYS A 50 4.07 -16.53 17.42
C LYS A 50 2.69 -15.92 17.13
N GLY A 51 2.62 -14.76 16.51
CA GLY A 51 1.36 -14.10 16.16
C GLY A 51 0.54 -14.91 15.14
N ALA A 52 1.21 -15.57 14.20
CA ALA A 52 0.58 -16.45 13.23
C ALA A 52 0.25 -17.86 13.77
N GLY A 53 0.61 -18.17 15.03
CA GLY A 53 0.36 -19.47 15.64
C GLY A 53 1.19 -20.62 15.05
N ILE A 54 2.39 -20.33 14.54
CA ILE A 54 3.29 -21.30 13.91
C ILE A 54 4.68 -21.30 14.56
N SER A 55 5.49 -22.31 14.24
CA SER A 55 6.88 -22.37 14.68
C SER A 55 7.79 -21.48 13.81
N ARG A 56 8.95 -21.05 14.34
CA ARG A 56 9.96 -20.32 13.57
C ARG A 56 10.45 -21.09 12.33
N PRO A 57 10.77 -22.41 12.39
CA PRO A 57 11.06 -23.18 11.18
C PRO A 57 9.92 -23.19 10.16
N THR A 58 8.66 -23.26 10.62
CA THR A 58 7.49 -23.16 9.75
C THR A 58 7.39 -21.80 9.08
N PHE A 59 7.73 -20.69 9.76
CA PHE A 59 7.78 -19.38 9.11
C PHE A 59 8.73 -19.38 7.91
N TYR A 60 9.95 -19.92 8.07
CA TYR A 60 10.96 -19.93 7.01
C TYR A 60 10.60 -20.84 5.82
N PHE A 61 9.63 -21.74 5.99
CA PHE A 61 9.05 -22.49 4.88
C PHE A 61 8.25 -21.58 3.93
N TYR A 62 7.57 -20.56 4.45
CA TYR A 62 6.77 -19.61 3.66
C TYR A 62 7.58 -18.39 3.23
N PHE A 63 8.33 -17.79 4.15
CA PHE A 63 9.04 -16.54 3.90
C PHE A 63 10.52 -16.64 4.29
N PRO A 64 11.46 -16.35 3.36
CA PRO A 64 12.88 -16.39 3.69
C PRO A 64 13.32 -15.25 4.63
N SER A 65 12.54 -14.17 4.76
CA SER A 65 12.87 -13.02 5.61
C SER A 65 11.65 -12.14 5.93
N LYS A 66 11.79 -11.22 6.89
CA LYS A 66 10.80 -10.15 7.15
C LYS A 66 10.59 -9.24 5.93
N ASN A 67 11.64 -9.01 5.13
CA ASN A 67 11.54 -8.21 3.91
C ASN A 67 10.69 -8.93 2.84
N ALA A 68 10.75 -10.26 2.77
CA ALA A 68 9.87 -11.03 1.86
C ALA A 68 8.40 -10.91 2.26
N VAL A 69 8.10 -10.89 3.56
CA VAL A 69 6.74 -10.61 4.08
C VAL A 69 6.28 -9.20 3.67
N LEU A 70 7.15 -8.18 3.85
CA LEU A 70 6.84 -6.81 3.44
C LEU A 70 6.58 -6.73 1.92
N LEU A 71 7.39 -7.39 1.10
CA LEU A 71 7.21 -7.43 -0.36
C LEU A 71 5.84 -8.00 -0.75
N SER A 72 5.43 -9.11 -0.13
CA SER A 72 4.10 -9.70 -0.37
C SER A 72 2.96 -8.77 0.06
N LEU A 73 3.09 -8.08 1.20
CA LEU A 73 2.12 -7.07 1.63
C LEU A 73 2.05 -5.89 0.64
N MET A 74 3.19 -5.39 0.18
CA MET A 74 3.27 -4.32 -0.81
C MET A 74 2.64 -4.73 -2.14
N ASP A 75 2.81 -5.98 -2.58
CA ASP A 75 2.18 -6.49 -3.79
C ASP A 75 0.65 -6.56 -3.66
N GLN A 76 0.13 -6.99 -2.51
CA GLN A 76 -1.31 -6.96 -2.22
C GLN A 76 -1.88 -5.54 -2.22
N VAL A 77 -1.15 -4.57 -1.66
CA VAL A 77 -1.52 -3.14 -1.72
C VAL A 77 -1.49 -2.64 -3.17
N SER A 78 -0.47 -3.03 -3.95
CA SER A 78 -0.35 -2.68 -5.38
C SER A 78 -1.54 -3.15 -6.20
N ILE A 79 -1.99 -4.40 -5.99
CA ILE A 79 -3.17 -4.94 -6.66
C ILE A 79 -4.40 -4.09 -6.37
N ARG A 80 -4.68 -3.82 -5.08
CA ARG A 80 -5.83 -3.00 -4.66
C ARG A 80 -5.75 -1.56 -5.17
N ALA A 81 -4.55 -0.97 -5.17
CA ALA A 81 -4.34 0.39 -5.65
C ALA A 81 -4.65 0.53 -7.14
N ARG A 82 -4.21 -0.43 -7.96
CA ARG A 82 -4.52 -0.47 -9.40
C ARG A 82 -6.02 -0.59 -9.67
N GLU A 83 -6.71 -1.42 -8.91
CA GLU A 83 -8.16 -1.59 -9.04
C GLU A 83 -8.92 -0.29 -8.69
N ALA A 84 -8.53 0.37 -7.60
CA ALA A 84 -9.08 1.66 -7.19
C ALA A 84 -8.83 2.76 -8.23
N LEU A 85 -7.61 2.84 -8.77
CA LEU A 85 -7.25 3.75 -9.85
C LEU A 85 -8.08 3.55 -11.11
N LYS A 86 -8.26 2.29 -11.52
CA LYS A 86 -9.09 1.93 -12.67
C LYS A 86 -10.54 2.36 -12.43
N ALA A 87 -11.10 2.03 -11.26
CA ALA A 87 -12.47 2.41 -10.91
C ALA A 87 -12.66 3.94 -10.87
N LEU A 88 -11.66 4.70 -10.43
CA LEU A 88 -11.69 6.16 -10.45
C LEU A 88 -11.66 6.68 -11.91
N GLY A 89 -10.81 6.13 -12.76
CA GLY A 89 -10.77 6.45 -14.19
C GLY A 89 -12.12 6.21 -14.88
N ASP A 90 -12.74 5.05 -14.62
CA ASP A 90 -14.05 4.69 -15.17
C ASP A 90 -15.14 5.71 -14.73
N LYS A 91 -15.13 6.16 -13.47
CA LYS A 91 -16.08 7.16 -12.95
C LYS A 91 -15.89 8.56 -13.55
N LEU A 92 -14.64 9.00 -13.69
CA LEU A 92 -14.31 10.33 -14.19
C LEU A 92 -14.43 10.46 -15.71
N SER A 93 -14.58 9.35 -16.43
CA SER A 93 -14.74 9.34 -17.90
C SER A 93 -16.03 10.02 -18.40
N GLY A 94 -16.97 10.37 -17.51
CA GLY A 94 -18.26 11.01 -17.84
C GLY A 94 -18.39 12.50 -17.48
N ASP A 95 -17.48 13.08 -16.70
CA ASP A 95 -17.47 14.51 -16.36
C ASP A 95 -16.09 15.11 -16.69
N PRO A 96 -15.99 16.00 -17.70
CA PRO A 96 -14.72 16.59 -18.10
C PRO A 96 -14.20 17.63 -17.10
N THR A 97 -14.95 18.00 -16.05
CA THR A 97 -14.46 18.91 -15.03
C THR A 97 -13.54 18.19 -14.04
N THR A 98 -12.38 18.79 -13.89
CA THR A 98 -11.21 18.27 -13.22
C THR A 98 -11.48 17.93 -11.75
N HIS A 99 -11.15 16.72 -11.37
CA HIS A 99 -11.21 16.26 -9.99
C HIS A 99 -9.83 15.78 -9.54
N TRP A 100 -8.82 16.67 -9.60
CA TRP A 100 -7.49 16.39 -9.05
C TRP A 100 -7.58 16.04 -7.56
N ARG A 101 -8.49 16.70 -6.83
CA ARG A 101 -8.80 16.39 -5.44
C ARG A 101 -9.20 14.91 -5.22
N PRO A 102 -10.27 14.36 -5.84
CA PRO A 102 -10.58 12.93 -5.74
C PRO A 102 -9.44 11.97 -6.11
N ARG A 103 -8.55 12.35 -7.04
CA ARG A 103 -7.36 11.56 -7.37
C ARG A 103 -6.33 11.55 -6.24
N ILE A 104 -6.03 12.72 -5.68
CA ILE A 104 -5.13 12.87 -4.54
C ILE A 104 -5.73 12.19 -3.30
N GLU A 105 -7.02 12.37 -3.04
CA GLU A 105 -7.76 11.70 -1.96
C GLU A 105 -7.67 10.17 -2.10
N THR A 106 -7.89 9.63 -3.30
CA THR A 106 -7.77 8.17 -3.53
C THR A 106 -6.36 7.67 -3.20
N PHE A 107 -5.31 8.42 -3.58
CA PHE A 107 -3.93 8.08 -3.25
C PHE A 107 -3.69 8.10 -1.72
N PHE A 108 -4.17 9.14 -1.04
CA PHE A 108 -4.10 9.28 0.41
C PHE A 108 -4.84 8.17 1.15
N GLU A 109 -6.07 7.86 0.74
CA GLU A 109 -6.89 6.82 1.37
C GLU A 109 -6.25 5.43 1.24
N ILE A 110 -5.70 5.10 0.05
CA ILE A 110 -4.96 3.84 -0.14
C ILE A 110 -3.73 3.80 0.77
N ALA A 111 -2.96 4.89 0.84
CA ALA A 111 -1.76 4.93 1.66
C ALA A 111 -2.11 4.87 3.16
N LYS A 112 -3.13 5.62 3.62
CA LYS A 112 -3.60 5.66 5.00
C LYS A 112 -4.17 4.33 5.46
N ALA A 113 -4.97 3.66 4.63
CA ALA A 113 -5.49 2.31 4.91
C ALA A 113 -4.37 1.28 5.09
N ASN A 114 -3.15 1.57 4.61
CA ASN A 114 -1.99 0.70 4.65
C ASN A 114 -0.76 1.43 5.23
N ILE A 115 -0.95 2.38 6.15
CA ILE A 115 0.08 3.35 6.58
C ILE A 115 1.37 2.66 7.04
N GLY A 116 1.27 1.60 7.85
CA GLY A 116 2.42 0.83 8.30
C GLY A 116 3.21 0.18 7.16
N ILE A 117 2.52 -0.31 6.12
CA ILE A 117 3.13 -0.89 4.91
C ILE A 117 3.76 0.22 4.06
N ALA A 118 3.07 1.34 3.87
CA ALA A 118 3.56 2.48 3.10
C ALA A 118 4.84 3.08 3.71
N VAL A 119 4.83 3.35 5.03
CA VAL A 119 5.99 3.87 5.77
C VAL A 119 7.14 2.85 5.75
N ALA A 120 6.86 1.57 5.98
CA ALA A 120 7.92 0.55 5.95
C ALA A 120 8.52 0.35 4.56
N GLY A 121 7.70 0.39 3.50
CA GLY A 121 8.16 0.35 2.11
C GLY A 121 9.03 1.55 1.76
N ALA A 122 8.60 2.75 2.12
CA ALA A 122 9.34 4.00 1.91
C ALA A 122 10.70 3.98 2.65
N ALA A 123 10.75 3.50 3.89
CA ALA A 123 12.01 3.37 4.62
C ALA A 123 12.94 2.29 4.03
N ALA A 124 12.38 1.13 3.65
CA ALA A 124 13.17 -0.02 3.19
C ALA A 124 13.75 0.16 1.78
N LYS A 125 13.15 1.02 0.92
CA LYS A 125 13.61 1.22 -0.47
C LYS A 125 15.06 1.69 -0.57
N THR A 126 15.61 2.35 0.45
CA THR A 126 17.00 2.84 0.45
C THR A 126 18.01 1.68 0.55
N GLY A 127 17.70 0.66 1.35
CA GLY A 127 18.61 -0.46 1.66
C GLY A 127 18.26 -1.80 1.03
N ASN A 128 17.11 -1.93 0.36
CA ASN A 128 16.62 -3.18 -0.21
C ASN A 128 16.24 -2.99 -1.70
N SER A 129 16.95 -3.68 -2.61
CA SER A 129 16.77 -3.56 -4.06
C SER A 129 15.39 -4.02 -4.54
N GLU A 130 14.88 -5.11 -3.98
CA GLU A 130 13.61 -5.72 -4.33
C GLU A 130 12.45 -4.81 -3.92
N VAL A 131 12.53 -4.23 -2.72
CA VAL A 131 11.56 -3.23 -2.26
C VAL A 131 11.61 -2.00 -3.15
N ARG A 132 12.82 -1.53 -3.50
CA ARG A 132 13.01 -0.39 -4.40
C ARG A 132 12.38 -0.64 -5.77
N GLN A 133 12.54 -1.84 -6.33
CA GLN A 133 12.00 -2.21 -7.64
C GLN A 133 10.46 -2.29 -7.60
N LEU A 134 9.89 -2.89 -6.56
CA LEU A 134 8.44 -2.96 -6.39
C LEU A 134 7.84 -1.56 -6.19
N TRP A 135 8.49 -0.72 -5.36
CA TRP A 135 8.12 0.68 -5.18
C TRP A 135 8.18 1.48 -6.48
N ALA A 136 9.26 1.32 -7.26
CA ALA A 136 9.38 1.97 -8.56
C ALA A 136 8.24 1.54 -9.51
N THR A 137 7.87 0.26 -9.52
CA THR A 137 6.77 -0.26 -10.34
C THR A 137 5.44 0.40 -9.98
N LEU A 138 5.15 0.51 -8.68
CA LEU A 138 3.99 1.22 -8.15
C LEU A 138 3.97 2.68 -8.60
N MET A 139 5.06 3.41 -8.36
CA MET A 139 5.14 4.83 -8.69
C MET A 139 5.05 5.08 -10.19
N HIS A 140 5.64 4.21 -11.03
CA HIS A 140 5.51 4.29 -12.48
C HIS A 140 4.05 4.20 -12.95
N GLN A 141 3.21 3.38 -12.30
CA GLN A 141 1.80 3.26 -12.65
C GLN A 141 1.02 4.54 -12.31
N TRP A 142 1.25 5.12 -11.13
CA TRP A 142 0.67 6.40 -10.72
C TRP A 142 1.09 7.56 -11.64
N VAL A 143 2.37 7.60 -12.01
CA VAL A 143 2.90 8.59 -12.96
C VAL A 143 2.25 8.43 -14.32
N SER A 144 2.13 7.20 -14.83
CA SER A 144 1.51 6.94 -16.13
C SER A 144 0.03 7.36 -16.17
N TYR A 145 -0.72 7.03 -15.11
CA TYR A 145 -2.12 7.42 -14.97
C TYR A 145 -2.28 8.95 -14.89
N THR A 146 -1.42 9.63 -14.14
CA THR A 146 -1.43 11.09 -13.98
C THR A 146 -1.03 11.79 -15.27
N ALA A 147 0.01 11.31 -15.96
CA ALA A 147 0.48 11.87 -17.22
C ALA A 147 -0.59 11.78 -18.32
N ALA A 148 -1.30 10.64 -18.41
CA ALA A 148 -2.41 10.48 -19.33
C ALA A 148 -3.56 11.46 -19.05
N ALA A 149 -3.85 11.73 -17.77
CA ALA A 149 -4.86 12.71 -17.40
C ALA A 149 -4.44 14.15 -17.76
N ILE A 150 -3.18 14.53 -17.50
CA ILE A 150 -2.64 15.83 -17.90
C ILE A 150 -2.69 15.99 -19.43
N GLN A 151 -2.30 14.95 -20.19
CA GLN A 151 -2.39 14.97 -21.64
C GLN A 151 -3.84 15.20 -22.13
N ALA A 152 -4.82 14.54 -21.51
CA ALA A 152 -6.22 14.72 -21.87
C ALA A 152 -6.76 16.13 -21.58
N GLU A 153 -6.23 16.84 -20.58
CA GLU A 153 -6.53 18.27 -20.36
C GLU A 153 -5.93 19.13 -21.47
N ARG A 154 -4.71 18.82 -21.93
CA ARG A 154 -4.06 19.53 -23.04
C ARG A 154 -4.73 19.32 -24.38
N ASP A 155 -5.14 18.08 -24.67
CA ASP A 155 -5.84 17.73 -25.92
C ASP A 155 -7.18 18.48 -26.05
N ARG A 156 -7.78 18.87 -24.93
CA ARG A 156 -8.99 19.71 -24.87
C ARG A 156 -8.72 21.21 -24.90
N GLY A 157 -7.45 21.63 -24.87
CA GLY A 157 -7.05 23.04 -24.86
C GLY A 157 -7.30 23.76 -23.53
N VAL A 158 -7.53 23.03 -22.44
CA VAL A 158 -7.78 23.64 -21.11
C VAL A 158 -6.49 23.83 -20.29
N ALA A 159 -5.44 23.07 -20.58
CA ALA A 159 -4.12 23.19 -19.96
C ALA A 159 -3.04 23.55 -20.99
N PRO A 160 -2.04 24.39 -20.64
CA PRO A 160 -0.94 24.74 -21.54
C PRO A 160 0.02 23.57 -21.78
N ASP A 161 0.64 23.54 -22.96
CA ASP A 161 1.66 22.56 -23.34
C ASP A 161 3.09 23.09 -23.11
N ASN A 162 3.41 23.38 -21.85
CA ASN A 162 4.67 24.03 -21.44
C ASN A 162 5.76 23.04 -20.98
N VAL A 163 5.40 21.98 -20.26
CA VAL A 163 6.31 20.96 -19.69
C VAL A 163 5.83 19.57 -20.06
N SER A 164 6.70 18.58 -20.32
CA SER A 164 6.27 17.20 -20.58
C SER A 164 5.26 16.70 -19.52
N PRO A 165 4.08 16.15 -19.91
CA PRO A 165 3.09 15.61 -18.97
C PRO A 165 3.69 14.54 -18.06
N HIS A 166 4.60 13.73 -18.59
CA HIS A 166 5.30 12.70 -17.82
C HIS A 166 6.23 13.31 -16.77
N HIS A 167 6.99 14.36 -17.10
CA HIS A 167 7.87 15.02 -16.14
C HIS A 167 7.07 15.70 -15.02
N LEU A 168 5.99 16.40 -15.38
CA LEU A 168 5.11 17.04 -14.41
C LEU A 168 4.45 15.99 -13.49
N ALA A 169 3.89 14.93 -14.06
CA ALA A 169 3.32 13.82 -13.30
C ALA A 169 4.33 13.17 -12.34
N THR A 170 5.57 12.94 -12.79
CA THR A 170 6.65 12.42 -11.93
C THR A 170 6.90 13.35 -10.74
N ALA A 171 7.09 14.65 -10.99
CA ALA A 171 7.38 15.61 -9.93
C ALA A 171 6.24 15.70 -8.90
N LEU A 172 5.00 15.77 -9.38
CA LEU A 172 3.81 15.83 -8.55
C LEU A 172 3.59 14.55 -7.73
N THR A 173 3.86 13.38 -8.31
CA THR A 173 3.74 12.10 -7.60
C THR A 173 4.80 11.95 -6.51
N LEU A 174 6.04 12.39 -6.77
CA LEU A 174 7.11 12.41 -5.77
C LEU A 174 6.83 13.43 -4.65
N LEU A 175 6.23 14.58 -4.98
CA LEU A 175 5.76 15.55 -3.99
C LEU A 175 4.72 14.93 -3.06
N ASN A 176 3.71 14.25 -3.62
CA ASN A 176 2.68 13.55 -2.83
C ASN A 176 3.31 12.51 -1.91
N GLU A 177 4.22 11.68 -2.43
CA GLU A 177 4.93 10.66 -1.64
C GLU A 177 5.60 11.29 -0.42
N ARG A 178 6.39 12.35 -0.64
CA ARG A 178 7.16 12.98 0.44
C ARG A 178 6.26 13.67 1.47
N VAL A 179 5.22 14.37 1.02
CA VAL A 179 4.26 15.02 1.93
C VAL A 179 3.53 13.97 2.76
N MET A 180 3.02 12.90 2.14
CA MET A 180 2.37 11.81 2.87
C MET A 180 3.32 11.13 3.86
N GLU A 181 4.54 10.78 3.43
CA GLU A 181 5.54 10.18 4.31
C GLU A 181 5.76 11.04 5.55
N SER A 182 6.08 12.33 5.39
CA SER A 182 6.29 13.25 6.52
C SER A 182 5.06 13.38 7.42
N THR A 183 3.86 13.39 6.83
CA THR A 183 2.58 13.52 7.56
C THR A 183 2.32 12.28 8.41
N PHE A 184 2.53 11.10 7.83
CA PHE A 184 2.28 9.80 8.44
C PHE A 184 3.31 9.41 9.49
N THR A 185 4.55 9.86 9.35
CA THR A 185 5.61 9.65 10.33
C THR A 185 5.67 10.74 11.41
N HIS A 186 4.79 11.74 11.33
CA HIS A 186 4.77 12.90 12.22
C HIS A 186 6.13 13.61 12.31
N GLU A 187 6.80 13.77 11.17
CA GLU A 187 8.06 14.48 11.09
C GLU A 187 7.92 15.95 11.54
N GLU A 188 8.97 16.50 12.15
CA GLU A 188 9.00 17.91 12.52
C GLU A 188 8.85 18.79 11.27
N GLY A 189 7.86 19.69 11.29
CA GLY A 189 7.52 20.54 10.15
C GLY A 189 6.64 19.88 9.08
N ALA A 190 6.14 18.66 9.32
CA ALA A 190 5.16 18.03 8.43
C ALA A 190 3.87 18.86 8.34
N ILE A 191 3.25 18.81 7.15
CA ILE A 191 1.94 19.43 6.94
C ILE A 191 0.89 18.59 7.71
N PRO A 192 0.00 19.21 8.50
CA PRO A 192 -1.09 18.48 9.15
C PRO A 192 -1.95 17.72 8.13
N GLU A 193 -2.44 16.54 8.51
CA GLU A 193 -3.22 15.67 7.61
C GLU A 193 -4.45 16.40 7.03
N ASP A 194 -5.14 17.21 7.84
CA ASP A 194 -6.30 18.01 7.43
C ASP A 194 -5.97 19.14 6.45
N LYS A 195 -4.68 19.44 6.24
CA LYS A 195 -4.17 20.47 5.31
C LYS A 195 -3.37 19.90 4.15
N ALA A 196 -2.91 18.66 4.26
CA ALA A 196 -2.04 18.03 3.27
C ALA A 196 -2.72 17.94 1.89
N ILE A 197 -3.97 17.47 1.85
CA ILE A 197 -4.73 17.32 0.61
C ILE A 197 -4.97 18.69 -0.05
N ASP A 198 -5.42 19.69 0.71
CA ASP A 198 -5.66 21.04 0.19
C ASP A 198 -4.39 21.67 -0.40
N THR A 199 -3.26 21.49 0.28
CA THR A 199 -1.96 22.02 -0.17
C THR A 199 -1.53 21.36 -1.47
N LEU A 200 -1.65 20.03 -1.56
CA LEU A 200 -1.28 19.29 -2.77
C LEU A 200 -2.20 19.63 -3.94
N VAL A 201 -3.52 19.70 -3.72
CA VAL A 201 -4.50 20.10 -4.75
C VAL A 201 -4.15 21.47 -5.32
N HIS A 202 -3.85 22.44 -4.46
CA HIS A 202 -3.46 23.78 -4.90
C HIS A 202 -2.22 23.76 -5.80
N ILE A 203 -1.16 23.04 -5.38
CA ILE A 203 0.09 22.94 -6.17
C ILE A 203 -0.16 22.25 -7.51
N TRP A 204 -0.93 21.15 -7.51
CA TRP A 204 -1.28 20.42 -8.71
C TRP A 204 -2.04 21.32 -9.70
N GLU A 205 -3.13 21.96 -9.27
CA GLU A 205 -3.93 22.84 -10.12
C GLU A 205 -3.11 24.01 -10.67
N ALA A 206 -2.34 24.68 -9.81
CA ALA A 206 -1.49 25.79 -10.24
C ALA A 206 -0.45 25.33 -11.27
N SER A 207 0.20 24.17 -11.05
CA SER A 207 1.24 23.67 -11.95
C SER A 207 0.72 23.13 -13.28
N ILE A 208 -0.52 22.65 -13.33
CA ILE A 208 -1.12 22.04 -14.52
C ILE A 208 -1.76 23.11 -15.41
N TYR A 209 -2.38 24.13 -14.82
CA TYR A 209 -3.19 25.11 -15.57
C TYR A 209 -2.54 26.48 -15.75
N ASN A 210 -1.60 26.88 -14.89
CA ASN A 210 -0.93 28.16 -15.10
C ASN A 210 0.15 28.05 -16.17
N SER A 211 0.21 29.08 -17.01
CA SER A 211 1.15 29.23 -18.12
C SER A 211 2.49 29.79 -17.65
#